data_AF-A0A947HA72-F1
#
_entry.id   AF-A0A947HA72-F1
#
_cell.length_a   1.000
_cell.length_b   1.000
_cell.length_c   1.000
_cell.angle_alpha   90.00
_cell.angle_beta   90.00
_cell.angle_gamma   90.00
#
_symmetry.space_group_name_H-M   'P 1'
#
loop_
_entity.id
_entity.type
_entity.pdbx_description
1 polymer ?
#
loop_
_entity_poly.entity_id
_entity_poly.type
_entity_poly.pdbx_seq_one_letter_code
_entity_poly.pdbx_strand_id
1 'polypeptide(L)'
;MKRNLFSLATCALAATTLTSCWVPQVIQGVRPELFKSAAEIPPDEYKISRDEGLTALATHMISIAQEASNLMVLTRGINTRRQQVENHIYFNVKSGLPDWFFNGNDYTRYDALRRGNYTLSFKDSQNKSYPFDVLAISNYGNSPLPAKVFPLDFSHYELSVAQSPANTLGTLSLTLNAKLPHQVPLRGNFDTTLSGTGENTGHPYLNTIALRVDGRASLDGTVTDGQISFDTVFQGKAYNGFGAIDALGFKNTVDIQQNGQSVIQIRRVEKRWEVVFNNQVVGTGY
;
A
#
# COMPACT_ATOMS: atom_id res chain seq x y z
N MET A 1 22.90 76.08 9.61
CA MET A 1 24.00 75.17 9.98
C MET A 1 23.76 73.80 9.34
N LYS A 2 24.85 73.14 8.91
CA LYS A 2 24.89 71.89 8.13
C LYS A 2 24.72 70.62 9.01
N ARG A 3 24.36 69.51 8.32
CA ARG A 3 24.55 68.05 8.61
C ARG A 3 23.55 67.41 9.60
N ASN A 4 23.06 66.17 9.45
CA ASN A 4 23.22 65.11 8.43
C ASN A 4 22.17 63.99 8.71
N LEU A 5 21.66 63.38 7.64
CA LEU A 5 21.36 61.95 7.41
C LEU A 5 20.89 61.04 8.57
N PHE A 6 19.73 60.38 8.42
CA PHE A 6 19.59 58.99 7.94
C PHE A 6 18.15 58.47 8.11
N SER A 7 17.74 57.61 7.17
CA SER A 7 16.66 56.61 7.31
C SER A 7 15.19 57.10 7.22
N LEU A 8 14.70 57.28 5.99
CA LEU A 8 13.28 57.12 5.66
C LEU A 8 13.15 56.66 4.20
N ALA A 9 13.54 55.42 3.96
CA ALA A 9 13.41 54.78 2.65
C ALA A 9 13.34 53.25 2.80
N THR A 10 12.22 52.71 3.29
CA THR A 10 11.89 51.27 3.15
C THR A 10 10.42 50.90 3.32
N CYS A 11 9.47 51.84 3.18
CA CYS A 11 8.04 51.52 3.20
C CYS A 11 7.26 52.23 2.09
N ALA A 12 7.66 52.09 0.81
CA ALA A 12 6.83 52.49 -0.34
C ALA A 12 7.33 51.96 -1.70
N LEU A 13 7.98 50.80 -1.75
CA LEU A 13 8.41 50.16 -3.01
C LEU A 13 7.85 48.74 -3.08
N ALA A 14 6.52 48.62 -3.17
CA ALA A 14 5.85 47.39 -3.59
C ALA A 14 4.39 47.61 -4.06
N ALA A 15 3.97 48.84 -4.36
CA ALA A 15 2.56 49.16 -4.59
C ALA A 15 2.26 50.00 -5.86
N THR A 16 3.20 50.11 -6.82
CA THR A 16 3.01 50.96 -8.02
C THR A 16 3.42 50.33 -9.35
N THR A 17 3.46 49.00 -9.47
CA THR A 17 3.72 48.33 -10.76
C THR A 17 2.68 47.28 -11.13
N LEU A 18 1.39 47.57 -10.91
CA LEU A 18 0.29 46.75 -11.41
C LEU A 18 -0.79 47.61 -12.07
N THR A 19 -0.44 48.30 -13.16
CA THR A 19 -1.41 48.72 -14.19
C THR A 19 -0.70 48.93 -15.52
N SER A 20 -0.39 47.83 -16.20
CA SER A 20 -0.24 47.83 -17.66
C SER A 20 -0.69 46.48 -18.19
N CYS A 21 -2.01 46.28 -18.19
CA CYS A 21 -2.65 45.20 -18.92
C CYS A 21 -2.42 45.47 -20.41
N TRP A 22 -1.40 44.84 -20.99
CA TRP A 22 -1.30 44.75 -22.44
C TRP A 22 -2.47 43.88 -22.91
N VAL A 23 -3.51 44.53 -23.43
CA VAL A 23 -4.51 43.87 -24.27
C VAL A 23 -3.90 43.80 -25.67
N PRO A 24 -3.60 42.61 -26.22
CA PRO A 24 -3.19 42.53 -27.62
C PRO A 24 -4.38 42.96 -28.47
N GLN A 25 -4.24 44.05 -29.21
CA GLN A 25 -5.17 44.38 -30.29
C GLN A 25 -5.12 43.25 -31.32
N VAL A 26 -6.20 42.51 -31.45
CA VAL A 26 -6.38 41.53 -32.52
C VAL A 26 -6.50 42.31 -33.84
N ILE A 27 -5.45 42.31 -34.65
CA ILE A 27 -5.53 42.76 -36.04
C ILE A 27 -6.37 41.70 -36.77
N GLN A 28 -7.64 42.03 -37.06
CA GLN A 28 -8.50 41.19 -37.90
C GLN A 28 -7.84 41.02 -39.27
N GLY A 29 -7.50 39.78 -39.62
CA GLY A 29 -7.09 39.41 -40.98
C GLY A 29 -5.73 38.71 -41.10
N VAL A 30 -4.91 38.66 -40.04
CA VAL A 30 -3.67 37.86 -40.06
C VAL A 30 -3.93 36.55 -39.31
N ARG A 31 -4.10 35.45 -40.05
CA ARG A 31 -4.01 34.12 -39.43
C ARG A 31 -2.62 34.02 -38.82
N PRO A 32 -2.47 33.76 -37.52
CA PRO A 32 -1.19 33.29 -37.00
C PRO A 32 -0.91 32.00 -37.76
N GLU A 33 0.16 31.97 -38.55
CA GLU A 33 0.76 30.70 -38.90
C GLU A 33 1.21 30.10 -37.56
N LEU A 34 0.37 29.21 -37.01
CA LEU A 34 0.79 28.30 -35.97
C LEU A 34 2.04 27.65 -36.54
N PHE A 35 3.20 27.99 -35.97
CA PHE A 35 4.40 27.20 -36.18
C PHE A 35 3.94 25.75 -36.04
N LYS A 36 4.08 24.96 -37.10
CA LYS A 36 3.90 23.52 -36.98
C LYS A 36 4.79 23.16 -35.79
N SER A 37 4.18 22.70 -34.70
CA SER A 37 4.91 22.12 -33.59
C SER A 37 5.96 21.25 -34.24
N ALA A 38 7.24 21.60 -34.05
CA ALA A 38 8.31 20.71 -34.45
C ALA A 38 7.88 19.37 -33.88
N ALA A 39 7.66 18.38 -34.76
CA ALA A 39 7.10 17.10 -34.37
C ALA A 39 7.79 16.72 -33.06
N GLU A 40 7.02 16.64 -31.96
CA GLU A 40 7.55 16.21 -30.69
C GLU A 40 8.24 14.89 -31.04
N ILE A 41 9.57 14.92 -31.07
CA ILE A 41 10.34 13.69 -31.07
C ILE A 41 9.78 13.02 -29.81
N PRO A 42 9.01 11.92 -29.94
CA PRO A 42 8.52 11.25 -28.75
C PRO A 42 9.76 11.05 -27.90
N PRO A 43 9.74 11.47 -26.61
CA PRO A 43 10.93 11.42 -25.78
C PRO A 43 11.51 10.03 -25.98
N ASP A 44 12.74 9.95 -26.51
CA ASP A 44 13.40 8.68 -26.77
C ASP A 44 13.12 7.81 -25.56
N GLU A 45 12.41 6.68 -25.76
CA GLU A 45 12.16 5.71 -24.72
C GLU A 45 13.52 5.49 -24.04
N TYR A 46 13.71 6.04 -22.85
CA TYR A 46 14.93 5.85 -22.09
C TYR A 46 14.99 4.36 -21.83
N LYS A 47 15.76 3.65 -22.66
CA LYS A 47 15.98 2.21 -22.52
C LYS A 47 16.79 2.05 -21.25
N ILE A 48 16.09 1.86 -20.13
CA ILE A 48 16.72 1.46 -18.88
C ILE A 48 17.59 0.24 -19.15
N SER A 49 18.82 0.28 -18.66
CA SER A 49 19.71 -0.87 -18.79
C SER A 49 19.11 -2.06 -18.03
N ARG A 50 19.47 -3.29 -18.43
CA ARG A 50 19.00 -4.50 -17.75
C ARG A 50 19.27 -4.45 -16.24
N ASP A 51 20.45 -3.98 -15.87
CA ASP A 51 20.93 -3.99 -14.48
C ASP A 51 20.18 -2.96 -13.62
N GLU A 52 19.92 -1.77 -14.16
CA GLU A 52 19.05 -0.76 -13.54
C GLU A 52 17.62 -1.30 -13.36
N GLY A 53 17.08 -1.97 -14.39
CA GLY A 53 15.75 -2.55 -14.34
C GLY A 53 15.62 -3.68 -13.31
N LEU A 54 16.63 -4.55 -13.20
CA LEU A 54 16.66 -5.60 -12.18
C LEU A 54 16.79 -5.03 -10.77
N THR A 55 17.57 -3.96 -10.60
CA THR A 55 17.70 -3.27 -9.31
C THR A 55 16.39 -2.58 -8.92
N ALA A 56 15.71 -1.95 -9.89
CA ALA A 56 14.38 -1.38 -9.68
C ALA A 56 13.36 -2.46 -9.29
N LEU A 57 13.33 -3.59 -10.01
CA LEU A 57 12.48 -4.74 -9.67
C LEU A 57 12.74 -5.22 -8.23
N ALA A 58 14.00 -5.41 -7.85
CA ALA A 58 14.35 -5.88 -6.51
C ALA A 58 13.94 -4.89 -5.40
N THR A 59 14.19 -3.60 -5.62
CA THR A 59 13.77 -2.53 -4.69
C THR A 59 12.26 -2.49 -4.52
N HIS A 60 11.55 -2.67 -5.63
CA HIS A 60 10.10 -2.71 -5.64
C HIS A 60 9.53 -3.92 -4.91
N MET A 61 10.15 -5.08 -5.07
CA MET A 61 9.78 -6.29 -4.35
C MET A 61 9.97 -6.15 -2.83
N ILE A 62 10.98 -5.42 -2.37
CA ILE A 62 11.14 -5.08 -0.94
C ILE A 62 9.93 -4.29 -0.44
N SER A 63 9.51 -3.25 -1.18
CA SER A 63 8.33 -2.45 -0.82
C SER A 63 7.04 -3.28 -0.78
N ILE A 64 6.84 -4.17 -1.75
CA ILE A 64 5.66 -5.07 -1.79
C ILE A 64 5.69 -6.03 -0.59
N ALA A 65 6.85 -6.60 -0.26
CA ALA A 65 6.99 -7.51 0.87
C ALA A 65 6.70 -6.80 2.20
N GLN A 66 7.15 -5.55 2.37
CA GLN A 66 6.80 -4.73 3.52
C GLN A 66 5.29 -4.51 3.60
N GLU A 67 4.63 -4.17 2.49
CA GLU A 67 3.18 -3.95 2.47
C GLU A 67 2.39 -5.22 2.79
N ALA A 68 2.76 -6.36 2.19
CA ALA A 68 2.15 -7.65 2.52
C ALA A 68 2.32 -7.99 4.02
N SER A 69 3.49 -7.72 4.59
CA SER A 69 3.76 -7.91 6.02
C SER A 69 2.91 -7.01 6.89
N ASN A 70 2.70 -5.75 6.47
CA ASN A 70 1.81 -4.83 7.16
C ASN A 70 0.36 -5.33 7.16
N LEU A 71 -0.13 -5.86 6.03
CA LEU A 71 -1.45 -6.46 5.98
C LEU A 71 -1.58 -7.67 6.92
N MET A 72 -0.54 -8.50 7.03
CA MET A 72 -0.50 -9.61 8.00
C MET A 72 -0.53 -9.12 9.45
N VAL A 73 0.16 -8.02 9.77
CA VAL A 73 0.12 -7.40 11.11
C VAL A 73 -1.25 -6.76 11.37
N LEU A 74 -1.88 -6.13 10.36
CA LEU A 74 -3.23 -5.58 10.48
C LEU A 74 -4.26 -6.69 10.76
N THR A 75 -4.11 -7.84 10.10
CA THR A 75 -4.89 -9.05 10.38
C THR A 75 -4.83 -9.44 11.85
N ARG A 76 -3.64 -9.48 12.45
CA ARG A 76 -3.51 -9.72 13.89
C ARG A 76 -4.35 -8.71 14.68
N GLY A 77 -4.23 -7.41 14.37
CA GLY A 77 -4.98 -6.36 15.06
C GLY A 77 -6.50 -6.53 14.98
N ILE A 78 -7.02 -6.96 13.83
CA ILE A 78 -8.44 -7.27 13.62
C ILE A 78 -8.84 -8.47 14.48
N ASN A 79 -8.04 -9.53 14.49
CA ASN A 79 -8.31 -10.73 15.28
C ASN A 79 -8.33 -10.45 16.79
N THR A 80 -7.37 -9.68 17.30
CA THR A 80 -7.31 -9.30 18.72
C THR A 80 -8.58 -8.56 19.13
N ARG A 81 -9.04 -7.64 18.29
CA ARG A 81 -10.28 -6.90 18.52
C ARG A 81 -11.50 -7.79 18.41
N ARG A 82 -11.54 -8.73 17.48
CA ARG A 82 -12.62 -9.73 17.41
C ARG A 82 -12.68 -10.56 18.68
N GLN A 83 -11.56 -11.08 19.21
CA GLN A 83 -11.58 -11.80 20.48
C GLN A 83 -12.04 -10.89 21.62
N GLN A 84 -11.62 -9.61 21.63
CA GLN A 84 -12.11 -8.63 22.61
C GLN A 84 -13.61 -8.36 22.46
N VAL A 85 -14.16 -8.31 21.25
CA VAL A 85 -15.58 -8.16 20.97
C VAL A 85 -16.35 -9.41 21.37
N GLU A 86 -15.87 -10.60 21.04
CA GLU A 86 -16.51 -11.86 21.46
C GLU A 86 -16.48 -11.98 22.99
N ASN A 87 -15.35 -11.67 23.63
CA ASN A 87 -15.28 -11.54 25.09
C ASN A 87 -16.19 -10.42 25.63
N HIS A 88 -16.30 -9.30 24.95
CA HIS A 88 -17.16 -8.18 25.32
C HIS A 88 -18.63 -8.51 25.16
N ILE A 89 -19.07 -9.27 24.16
CA ILE A 89 -20.48 -9.72 24.07
C ILE A 89 -20.85 -10.46 25.38
N TYR A 90 -19.86 -10.96 26.14
CA TYR A 90 -19.99 -11.41 27.53
C TYR A 90 -19.69 -10.36 28.64
N PHE A 91 -19.02 -9.21 28.37
CA PHE A 91 -18.53 -8.21 29.36
C PHE A 91 -18.76 -6.68 29.10
N ASN A 92 -19.39 -6.23 28.00
CA ASN A 92 -19.93 -4.86 27.76
C ASN A 92 -18.92 -3.66 27.75
N VAL A 93 -17.93 -3.61 26.83
CA VAL A 93 -16.85 -2.58 26.67
C VAL A 93 -16.76 -1.83 25.29
N LYS A 94 -17.49 -0.73 25.05
CA LYS A 94 -17.54 -0.05 23.71
C LYS A 94 -16.14 0.29 23.13
N SER A 95 -15.74 -0.29 21.98
CA SER A 95 -14.52 0.12 21.25
C SER A 95 -14.61 -0.14 19.74
N GLY A 96 -14.45 0.90 18.91
CA GLY A 96 -14.36 0.77 17.44
C GLY A 96 -12.92 0.57 16.92
N LEU A 97 -12.77 0.32 15.62
CA LEU A 97 -11.49 0.47 14.92
C LEU A 97 -11.16 1.97 14.78
N PRO A 98 -10.16 2.51 15.49
CA PRO A 98 -9.72 3.88 15.26
C PRO A 98 -9.26 4.00 13.80
N ASP A 99 -9.64 5.09 13.15
CA ASP A 99 -9.27 5.48 11.78
C ASP A 99 -9.90 4.65 10.64
N TRP A 100 -10.84 3.75 10.91
CA TRP A 100 -11.61 3.03 9.88
C TRP A 100 -13.05 3.53 9.81
N PHE A 101 -13.52 3.85 8.61
CA PHE A 101 -14.88 4.33 8.34
C PHE A 101 -15.75 3.18 7.81
N PHE A 102 -16.86 2.88 8.50
CA PHE A 102 -17.84 1.90 8.03
C PHE A 102 -18.83 2.56 7.07
N ASN A 103 -18.94 2.06 5.85
CA ASN A 103 -19.80 2.61 4.80
C ASN A 103 -21.16 1.90 4.65
N GLY A 104 -21.47 0.96 5.54
CA GLY A 104 -22.67 0.13 5.50
C GLY A 104 -22.41 -1.33 5.12
N ASN A 105 -21.35 -1.64 4.37
CA ASN A 105 -20.97 -3.00 3.99
C ASN A 105 -19.51 -3.34 4.31
N ASP A 106 -18.63 -2.35 4.18
CA ASP A 106 -17.19 -2.50 4.30
C ASP A 106 -16.62 -1.38 5.17
N TYR A 107 -15.41 -1.61 5.67
CA TYR A 107 -14.62 -0.59 6.38
C TYR A 107 -13.54 -0.07 5.46
N THR A 108 -13.39 1.24 5.37
CA THR A 108 -12.35 1.87 4.58
C THR A 108 -11.43 2.71 5.45
N ARG A 109 -10.14 2.72 5.11
CA ARG A 109 -9.13 3.57 5.74
C ARG A 109 -8.17 4.09 4.70
N TYR A 110 -7.83 5.36 4.78
CA TYR A 110 -6.73 5.93 4.01
C TYR A 110 -5.50 6.09 4.90
N ASP A 111 -4.37 5.54 4.49
CA ASP A 111 -3.07 5.79 5.12
C ASP A 111 -2.32 6.84 4.30
N ALA A 112 -2.20 8.05 4.85
CA ALA A 112 -1.52 9.16 4.17
C ALA A 112 0.01 8.95 4.06
N LEU A 113 0.62 8.22 4.99
CA LEU A 113 2.06 7.94 4.97
C LEU A 113 2.40 6.97 3.83
N ARG A 114 1.54 5.98 3.62
CA ARG A 114 1.72 4.93 2.59
C ARG A 114 0.92 5.18 1.31
N ARG A 115 0.10 6.24 1.28
CA ARG A 115 -0.83 6.57 0.19
C ARG A 115 -1.74 5.40 -0.22
N GLY A 116 -2.08 4.54 0.74
CA GLY A 116 -2.88 3.34 0.51
C GLY A 116 -4.33 3.54 0.92
N ASN A 117 -5.25 3.10 0.07
CA ASN A 117 -6.65 2.92 0.42
C ASN A 117 -6.86 1.47 0.82
N TYR A 118 -7.21 1.23 2.07
CA TYR A 118 -7.49 -0.09 2.61
C TYR A 118 -9.00 -0.29 2.69
N THR A 119 -9.45 -1.46 2.27
CA THR A 119 -10.83 -1.92 2.38
C THR A 119 -10.85 -3.25 3.12
N LEU A 120 -11.63 -3.33 4.19
CA LEU A 120 -11.88 -4.54 4.95
C LEU A 120 -13.35 -4.93 4.78
N SER A 121 -13.57 -6.13 4.25
CA SER A 121 -14.89 -6.69 4.02
C SER A 121 -15.05 -8.01 4.79
N PHE A 122 -16.15 -8.13 5.54
CA PHE A 122 -16.53 -9.41 6.17
C PHE A 122 -17.45 -10.16 5.21
N LYS A 123 -17.11 -11.41 4.88
CA LYS A 123 -17.77 -12.19 3.83
C LYS A 123 -18.39 -13.49 4.34
N ASP A 124 -19.56 -13.83 3.82
CA ASP A 124 -20.22 -15.12 4.04
C ASP A 124 -19.60 -16.23 3.16
N SER A 125 -20.07 -17.47 3.28
CA SER A 125 -19.60 -18.59 2.44
C SER A 125 -19.91 -18.44 0.94
N GLN A 126 -20.76 -17.48 0.56
CA GLN A 126 -21.14 -17.14 -0.81
C GLN A 126 -20.40 -15.90 -1.34
N ASN A 127 -19.41 -15.40 -0.60
CA ASN A 127 -18.61 -14.20 -0.88
C ASN A 127 -19.41 -12.88 -0.87
N LYS A 128 -20.54 -12.84 -0.18
CA LYS A 128 -21.34 -11.63 0.01
C LYS A 128 -20.86 -10.85 1.23
N SER A 129 -20.72 -9.53 1.11
CA SER A 129 -20.40 -8.66 2.25
C SER A 129 -21.54 -8.64 3.26
N TYR A 130 -21.21 -8.65 4.55
CA TYR A 130 -22.17 -8.40 5.61
C TYR A 130 -22.46 -6.92 5.76
N PRO A 131 -23.73 -6.47 5.61
CA PRO A 131 -24.12 -5.08 5.82
C PRO A 131 -24.28 -4.75 7.31
N PHE A 132 -23.31 -5.17 8.14
CA PHE A 132 -23.41 -5.07 9.58
C PHE A 132 -22.07 -4.64 10.18
N ASP A 133 -22.12 -3.62 11.04
CA ASP A 133 -20.96 -3.09 11.73
C ASP A 133 -20.52 -4.06 12.84
N VAL A 134 -19.78 -5.10 12.45
CA VAL A 134 -19.32 -6.15 13.36
C VAL A 134 -18.36 -5.63 14.44
N LEU A 135 -17.74 -4.46 14.25
CA LEU A 135 -16.69 -3.93 15.11
C LEU A 135 -17.09 -2.65 15.87
N ALA A 136 -18.12 -1.93 15.44
CA ALA A 136 -18.69 -0.81 16.16
C ALA A 136 -20.07 -1.20 16.76
N ILE A 137 -20.01 -1.59 18.02
CA ILE A 137 -21.15 -1.79 18.92
C ILE A 137 -21.94 -0.47 19.16
N SER A 138 -21.54 0.66 18.54
CA SER A 138 -22.21 1.97 18.65
C SER A 138 -23.69 1.97 18.27
N ASN A 139 -24.15 1.00 17.46
CA ASN A 139 -25.56 0.89 17.06
C ASN A 139 -26.50 0.27 18.12
N TYR A 140 -25.98 -0.22 19.25
CA TYR A 140 -26.81 -0.94 20.24
C TYR A 140 -27.29 -0.12 21.46
N GLY A 141 -26.95 1.18 21.54
CA GLY A 141 -27.43 2.03 22.63
C GLY A 141 -27.00 1.54 24.04
N ASN A 142 -27.88 1.68 25.03
CA ASN A 142 -27.69 1.22 26.41
C ASN A 142 -28.49 -0.06 26.74
N SER A 143 -29.10 -0.69 25.74
CA SER A 143 -29.87 -1.93 25.94
C SER A 143 -28.91 -3.11 26.15
N PRO A 144 -29.26 -4.13 26.95
CA PRO A 144 -28.45 -5.34 27.01
C PRO A 144 -28.26 -5.88 25.59
N LEU A 145 -26.99 -6.00 25.18
CA LEU A 145 -26.64 -6.48 23.86
C LEU A 145 -27.28 -7.87 23.70
N PRO A 146 -28.08 -8.12 22.66
CA PRO A 146 -28.45 -9.48 22.37
C PRO A 146 -27.15 -10.26 22.18
N ALA A 147 -27.04 -11.45 22.79
CA ALA A 147 -25.94 -12.38 22.61
C ALA A 147 -25.95 -12.90 21.16
N LYS A 148 -25.76 -12.01 20.19
CA LYS A 148 -25.60 -12.35 18.79
C LYS A 148 -24.16 -12.77 18.65
N VAL A 149 -23.98 -14.08 18.72
CA VAL A 149 -22.88 -14.79 18.08
C VAL A 149 -22.68 -14.18 16.70
N PHE A 150 -21.42 -14.00 16.29
CA PHE A 150 -21.06 -13.68 14.91
C PHE A 150 -21.97 -14.43 13.93
N PRO A 151 -22.40 -13.84 12.79
CA PRO A 151 -23.28 -14.54 11.84
C PRO A 151 -22.77 -15.96 11.58
N LEU A 152 -23.64 -16.97 11.74
CA LEU A 152 -23.24 -18.39 11.68
C LEU A 152 -22.65 -18.77 10.30
N ASP A 153 -23.06 -18.02 9.28
CA ASP A 153 -22.65 -18.12 7.88
C ASP A 153 -21.36 -17.35 7.56
N PHE A 154 -20.78 -16.64 8.54
CA PHE A 154 -19.51 -15.93 8.37
C PHE A 154 -18.39 -16.93 8.08
N SER A 155 -17.62 -16.68 7.03
CA SER A 155 -16.61 -17.63 6.56
C SER A 155 -15.18 -17.06 6.50
N HIS A 156 -15.03 -15.81 6.05
CA HIS A 156 -13.72 -15.17 5.91
C HIS A 156 -13.85 -13.65 5.92
N TYR A 157 -12.74 -12.96 6.11
CA TYR A 157 -12.65 -11.55 5.74
C TYR A 157 -11.65 -11.37 4.61
N GLU A 158 -11.93 -10.36 3.82
CA GLU A 158 -11.10 -9.90 2.70
C GLU A 158 -10.51 -8.55 3.10
N LEU A 159 -9.18 -8.47 3.11
CA LEU A 159 -8.44 -7.24 3.32
C LEU A 159 -7.75 -6.87 2.01
N SER A 160 -8.18 -5.77 1.42
CA SER A 160 -7.66 -5.26 0.16
C SER A 160 -6.96 -3.92 0.38
N VAL A 161 -5.84 -3.72 -0.30
CA VAL A 161 -5.17 -2.41 -0.42
C VAL A 161 -5.08 -2.05 -1.89
N ALA A 162 -5.48 -0.81 -2.20
CA ALA A 162 -5.27 -0.18 -3.49
C ALA A 162 -4.46 1.10 -3.28
N GLN A 163 -3.21 1.10 -3.72
CA GLN A 163 -2.32 2.26 -3.68
C GLN A 163 -2.38 2.99 -5.02
N SER A 164 -2.68 4.29 -4.98
CA SER A 164 -2.57 5.15 -6.16
C SER A 164 -1.10 5.45 -6.46
N PRO A 165 -0.74 5.64 -7.73
CA PRO A 165 0.66 5.64 -8.14
C PRO A 165 1.48 6.70 -7.42
N ALA A 166 2.55 6.27 -6.76
CA ALA A 166 3.74 7.09 -6.67
C ALA A 166 4.50 6.92 -7.99
N ASN A 167 4.94 8.02 -8.59
CA ASN A 167 5.77 8.05 -9.79
C ASN A 167 6.97 7.07 -9.76
N THR A 168 7.40 6.62 -8.58
CA THR A 168 8.51 5.69 -8.36
C THR A 168 8.10 4.27 -7.93
N LEU A 169 6.84 4.00 -7.56
CA LEU A 169 6.41 2.71 -6.99
C LEU A 169 5.17 2.11 -7.67
N GLY A 170 4.70 2.71 -8.76
CA GLY A 170 3.52 2.22 -9.47
C GLY A 170 2.26 2.16 -8.59
N THR A 171 1.26 1.48 -9.10
CA THR A 171 -0.03 1.17 -8.48
C THR A 171 0.04 -0.26 -7.94
N LEU A 172 -0.19 -0.45 -6.65
CA LEU A 172 -0.31 -1.77 -6.02
C LEU A 172 -1.78 -2.07 -5.73
N SER A 173 -2.24 -3.23 -6.16
CA SER A 173 -3.49 -3.84 -5.71
C SER A 173 -3.14 -5.19 -5.06
N LEU A 174 -3.45 -5.36 -3.77
CA LEU A 174 -3.21 -6.61 -3.06
C LEU A 174 -4.43 -6.95 -2.21
N THR A 175 -4.94 -8.18 -2.39
CA THR A 175 -6.09 -8.69 -1.67
C THR A 175 -5.69 -9.95 -0.89
N LEU A 176 -5.85 -9.92 0.43
CA LEU A 176 -5.65 -11.06 1.32
C LEU A 176 -7.00 -11.55 1.84
N ASN A 177 -7.24 -12.84 1.66
CA ASN A 177 -8.36 -13.58 2.22
C ASN A 177 -7.90 -14.34 3.46
N ALA A 178 -8.53 -14.02 4.58
CA ALA A 178 -8.21 -14.65 5.85
C ALA A 178 -9.36 -15.53 6.29
N LYS A 179 -9.08 -16.84 6.35
CA LYS A 179 -10.03 -17.81 6.89
C LYS A 179 -9.97 -17.75 8.41
N LEU A 180 -11.12 -17.46 9.00
CA LEU A 180 -11.26 -17.41 10.45
C LEU A 180 -11.92 -18.69 10.95
N PRO A 181 -11.57 -19.13 12.16
CA PRO A 181 -12.32 -20.20 12.80
C PRO A 181 -13.77 -19.73 13.04
N HIS A 182 -14.73 -20.63 12.83
CA HIS A 182 -16.15 -20.37 13.10
C HIS A 182 -16.41 -19.98 14.56
N GLN A 183 -15.56 -20.39 15.48
CA GLN A 183 -15.58 -20.01 16.89
C GLN A 183 -14.22 -19.43 17.27
N VAL A 184 -14.19 -18.19 17.76
CA VAL A 184 -12.97 -17.63 18.34
C VAL A 184 -12.92 -18.04 19.81
N PRO A 185 -11.84 -18.70 20.27
CA PRO A 185 -11.75 -19.11 21.66
C PRO A 185 -11.71 -17.87 22.58
N LEU A 186 -12.53 -17.88 23.63
CA LEU A 186 -12.60 -16.79 24.63
C LEU A 186 -11.27 -16.60 25.40
N ARG A 187 -10.46 -17.66 25.45
CA ARG A 187 -9.14 -17.69 26.08
C ARG A 187 -8.16 -18.49 25.21
N GLY A 188 -6.90 -18.10 25.24
CA GLY A 188 -5.84 -18.75 24.46
C GLY A 188 -5.60 -18.09 23.11
N ASN A 189 -4.60 -18.61 22.41
CA ASN A 189 -4.16 -18.11 21.12
C ASN A 189 -4.72 -18.99 19.99
N PHE A 190 -4.96 -18.40 18.83
CA PHE A 190 -5.36 -19.11 17.62
C PHE A 190 -4.71 -18.45 16.41
N ASP A 191 -4.45 -19.28 15.40
CA ASP A 191 -3.85 -18.83 14.16
C ASP A 191 -4.92 -18.53 13.12
N THR A 192 -4.69 -17.48 12.34
CA THR A 192 -5.47 -17.19 11.14
C THR A 192 -4.59 -17.42 9.93
N THR A 193 -5.05 -18.30 9.04
CA THR A 193 -4.39 -18.52 7.74
C THR A 193 -4.86 -17.45 6.76
N LEU A 194 -3.90 -16.84 6.07
CA LEU A 194 -4.11 -15.84 5.04
C LEU A 194 -3.62 -16.39 3.71
N SER A 195 -4.38 -16.13 2.67
CA SER A 195 -3.98 -16.38 1.28
C SER A 195 -4.48 -15.25 0.42
N GLY A 196 -3.70 -14.79 -0.54
CA GLY A 196 -4.05 -13.63 -1.31
C GLY A 196 -3.29 -13.53 -2.61
N THR A 197 -3.79 -12.64 -3.45
CA THR A 197 -3.21 -12.35 -4.75
C THR A 197 -3.24 -10.85 -4.97
N GLY A 198 -2.35 -10.38 -5.84
CA GLY A 198 -2.31 -8.99 -6.19
C GLY A 198 -1.61 -8.77 -7.51
N GLU A 199 -1.65 -7.53 -7.95
CA GLU A 199 -0.85 -7.05 -9.05
C GLU A 199 -0.22 -5.72 -8.68
N ASN A 200 0.96 -5.47 -9.25
CA ASN A 200 1.53 -4.14 -9.27
C ASN A 200 1.78 -3.71 -10.72
N THR A 201 1.32 -2.52 -11.09
CA THR A 201 1.39 -1.97 -12.44
C THR A 201 1.84 -0.51 -12.43
N GLY A 202 2.28 0.03 -13.56
CA GLY A 202 2.50 1.47 -13.68
C GLY A 202 3.79 2.00 -13.05
N HIS A 203 4.69 1.12 -12.57
CA HIS A 203 6.08 1.52 -12.44
C HIS A 203 6.61 1.78 -13.87
N PRO A 204 7.19 2.95 -14.17
CA PRO A 204 7.50 3.38 -15.54
C PRO A 204 8.43 2.43 -16.31
N TYR A 205 9.10 1.53 -15.59
CA TYR A 205 10.10 0.62 -16.13
C TYR A 205 9.81 -0.87 -15.89
N LEU A 206 8.76 -1.21 -15.13
CA LEU A 206 8.41 -2.60 -14.86
C LEU A 206 7.01 -2.85 -15.42
N ASN A 207 6.84 -3.97 -16.14
CA ASN A 207 5.51 -4.40 -16.52
C ASN A 207 4.76 -4.91 -15.26
N THR A 208 3.57 -5.44 -15.47
CA THR A 208 2.77 -6.07 -14.41
C THR A 208 3.57 -7.12 -13.64
N ILE A 209 3.52 -7.03 -12.31
CA ILE A 209 4.03 -8.02 -11.38
C ILE A 209 2.81 -8.72 -10.78
N ALA A 210 2.63 -10.01 -11.05
CA ALA A 210 1.63 -10.84 -10.41
C ALA A 210 2.17 -11.32 -9.05
N LEU A 211 1.32 -11.30 -8.03
CA LEU A 211 1.69 -11.62 -6.66
C LEU A 211 0.80 -12.73 -6.10
N ARG A 212 1.41 -13.61 -5.32
CA ARG A 212 0.71 -14.56 -4.46
C ARG A 212 1.32 -14.49 -3.07
N VAL A 213 0.47 -14.39 -2.06
CA VAL A 213 0.85 -14.26 -0.66
C VAL A 213 0.12 -15.33 0.14
N ASP A 214 0.84 -16.08 0.95
CA ASP A 214 0.28 -17.07 1.88
C ASP A 214 0.94 -16.86 3.26
N GLY A 215 0.19 -16.95 4.36
CA GLY A 215 0.77 -16.72 5.68
C GLY A 215 -0.11 -17.06 6.86
N ARG A 216 0.43 -16.83 8.05
CA ARG A 216 -0.24 -17.06 9.32
C ARG A 216 0.04 -15.91 10.27
N ALA A 217 -0.98 -15.55 11.02
CA ALA A 217 -0.87 -14.57 12.09
C ALA A 217 -1.60 -15.08 13.33
N SER A 218 -0.89 -15.04 14.45
CA SER A 218 -1.41 -15.38 15.77
C SER A 218 -1.93 -14.14 16.49
N LEU A 219 -2.81 -14.35 17.47
CA LEU A 219 -3.47 -13.30 18.23
C LEU A 219 -2.54 -12.52 19.16
N ASP A 220 -1.67 -13.25 19.87
CA ASP A 220 -0.71 -12.68 20.83
C ASP A 220 0.45 -11.95 20.12
N GLY A 221 0.56 -12.11 18.81
CA GLY A 221 1.59 -11.49 17.98
C GLY A 221 2.95 -12.15 18.05
N THR A 222 3.04 -13.35 18.62
CA THR A 222 4.29 -14.13 18.65
C THR A 222 4.62 -14.75 17.30
N VAL A 223 3.60 -15.01 16.48
CA VAL A 223 3.71 -15.56 15.13
C VAL A 223 3.13 -14.58 14.12
N THR A 224 3.99 -14.06 13.24
CA THR A 224 3.65 -13.38 11.98
C THR A 224 4.66 -13.87 10.96
N ASP A 225 4.30 -14.91 10.23
CA ASP A 225 5.14 -15.55 9.24
C ASP A 225 4.34 -15.86 7.97
N GLY A 226 5.02 -15.73 6.84
CA GLY A 226 4.37 -15.97 5.56
C GLY A 226 5.38 -16.15 4.46
N GLN A 227 4.84 -16.23 3.26
CA GLN A 227 5.56 -16.40 2.02
C GLN A 227 4.91 -15.54 0.96
N ILE A 228 5.74 -14.94 0.12
CA ILE A 228 5.31 -14.23 -1.08
C ILE A 228 6.06 -14.79 -2.26
N SER A 229 5.32 -15.11 -3.32
CA SER A 229 5.87 -15.39 -4.65
C SER A 229 5.41 -14.32 -5.63
N PHE A 230 6.23 -14.08 -6.64
CA PHE A 230 5.91 -13.14 -7.70
C PHE A 230 6.37 -13.67 -9.05
N ASP A 231 5.65 -13.25 -10.08
CA ASP A 231 5.97 -13.48 -11.48
C ASP A 231 5.84 -12.17 -12.25
N THR A 232 6.81 -11.87 -13.12
CA THR A 232 6.79 -10.66 -13.95
C THR A 232 7.51 -10.89 -15.27
N VAL A 233 7.23 -10.04 -16.25
CA VAL A 233 7.95 -10.00 -17.53
C VAL A 233 8.63 -8.65 -17.64
N PHE A 234 9.94 -8.60 -17.85
CA PHE A 234 10.68 -7.36 -18.06
C PHE A 234 11.57 -7.49 -19.29
N GLN A 235 11.48 -6.53 -20.22
CA GLN A 235 12.21 -6.54 -21.51
C GLN A 235 12.07 -7.88 -22.26
N GLY A 236 10.87 -8.44 -22.31
CA GLY A 236 10.57 -9.71 -23.01
C GLY A 236 11.09 -10.97 -22.31
N LYS A 237 11.58 -10.86 -21.08
CA LYS A 237 12.10 -11.99 -20.28
C LYS A 237 11.24 -12.18 -19.03
N ALA A 238 10.87 -13.42 -18.74
CA ALA A 238 10.16 -13.77 -17.52
C ALA A 238 11.13 -13.85 -16.33
N TYR A 239 10.72 -13.26 -15.21
CA TYR A 239 11.41 -13.31 -13.94
C TYR A 239 10.42 -13.74 -12.86
N ASN A 240 10.91 -14.49 -11.88
CA ASN A 240 10.11 -14.89 -10.74
C ASN A 240 10.97 -14.89 -9.47
N GLY A 241 10.32 -15.05 -8.35
CA GLY A 241 11.00 -15.21 -7.09
C GLY A 241 10.04 -15.58 -5.97
N PHE A 242 10.62 -16.03 -4.87
CA PHE A 242 9.89 -16.49 -3.71
C PHE A 242 10.69 -16.14 -2.45
N GLY A 243 9.99 -15.66 -1.42
CA GLY A 243 10.61 -15.31 -0.16
C GLY A 243 9.69 -15.53 1.02
N ALA A 244 10.29 -15.92 2.16
CA ALA A 244 9.60 -15.90 3.44
C ALA A 244 9.53 -14.46 3.97
N ILE A 245 8.41 -14.10 4.57
CA ILE A 245 8.17 -12.78 5.17
C ILE A 245 7.85 -12.89 6.67
N ASP A 246 8.24 -11.87 7.42
CA ASP A 246 7.90 -11.64 8.82
C ASP A 246 7.25 -10.25 8.99
N ALA A 247 7.00 -9.79 10.22
CA ALA A 247 6.38 -8.48 10.47
C ALA A 247 7.14 -7.25 9.89
N LEU A 248 8.37 -7.43 9.40
CA LEU A 248 9.20 -6.36 8.86
C LEU A 248 9.40 -6.46 7.34
N GLY A 249 8.92 -7.52 6.66
CA GLY A 249 9.17 -7.75 5.24
C GLY A 249 9.86 -9.08 5.00
N PHE A 250 10.74 -9.17 4.01
CA PHE A 250 11.51 -10.40 3.79
C PHE A 250 12.35 -10.77 5.02
N LYS A 251 12.27 -12.04 5.41
CA LYS A 251 13.03 -12.62 6.53
C LYS A 251 14.38 -13.19 6.11
N ASN A 252 14.46 -13.67 4.86
CA ASN A 252 15.58 -14.44 4.33
C ASN A 252 16.19 -13.74 3.12
N THR A 253 17.24 -14.34 2.55
CA THR A 253 17.65 -14.04 1.18
C THR A 253 16.56 -14.49 0.21
N VAL A 254 16.28 -13.66 -0.78
CA VAL A 254 15.34 -13.91 -1.87
C VAL A 254 16.08 -13.81 -3.19
N ASP A 255 16.04 -14.88 -3.96
CA ASP A 255 16.55 -14.89 -5.31
C ASP A 255 15.46 -14.45 -6.28
N ILE A 256 15.76 -13.46 -7.10
CA ILE A 256 15.02 -13.21 -8.33
C ILE A 256 15.69 -14.04 -9.42
N GLN A 257 14.91 -14.90 -10.04
CA GLN A 257 15.40 -15.90 -10.97
C GLN A 257 14.92 -15.62 -12.38
N GLN A 258 15.76 -15.99 -13.34
CA GLN A 258 15.42 -16.07 -14.75
C GLN A 258 15.74 -17.50 -15.22
N ASN A 259 14.75 -18.22 -15.74
CA ASN A 259 14.90 -19.61 -16.17
C ASN A 259 15.53 -20.52 -15.10
N GLY A 260 15.17 -20.31 -13.82
CA GLY A 260 15.69 -21.08 -12.69
C GLY A 260 17.10 -20.70 -12.21
N GLN A 261 17.75 -19.70 -12.83
CA GLN A 261 19.03 -19.16 -12.38
C GLN A 261 18.84 -17.85 -11.65
N SER A 262 19.46 -17.71 -10.46
CA SER A 262 19.45 -16.45 -9.71
C SER A 262 20.20 -15.37 -10.49
N VAL A 263 19.54 -14.25 -10.75
CA VAL A 263 20.11 -13.08 -11.45
C VAL A 263 20.39 -11.92 -10.50
N ILE A 264 19.56 -11.74 -9.47
CA ILE A 264 19.74 -10.71 -8.45
C ILE A 264 19.20 -11.25 -7.12
N GLN A 265 19.86 -10.90 -6.02
CA GLN A 265 19.47 -11.35 -4.69
C GLN A 265 19.06 -10.16 -3.83
N ILE A 266 17.98 -10.32 -3.09
CA ILE A 266 17.60 -9.42 -2.01
C ILE A 266 18.03 -10.10 -0.71
N ARG A 267 18.84 -9.45 0.11
CA ARG A 267 19.22 -9.98 1.43
C ARG A 267 18.89 -8.97 2.51
N ARG A 268 18.41 -9.47 3.64
CA ARG A 268 18.20 -8.64 4.82
C ARG A 268 19.42 -8.70 5.73
N VAL A 269 19.96 -7.53 6.06
CA VAL A 269 21.06 -7.37 7.00
C VAL A 269 20.53 -6.52 8.15
N GLU A 270 20.26 -7.15 9.29
CA GLU A 270 19.61 -6.50 10.44
C GLU A 270 18.23 -5.89 10.08
N LYS A 271 18.15 -4.56 9.98
CA LYS A 271 16.94 -3.77 9.68
C LYS A 271 16.97 -3.11 8.30
N ARG A 272 17.95 -3.45 7.45
CA ARG A 272 18.06 -2.95 6.08
C ARG A 272 18.01 -4.11 5.09
N TRP A 273 17.60 -3.81 3.87
CA TRP A 273 17.68 -4.71 2.74
C TRP A 273 18.78 -4.25 1.79
N GLU A 274 19.54 -5.22 1.30
CA GLU A 274 20.56 -5.01 0.29
C GLU A 274 20.17 -5.76 -0.98
N VAL A 275 20.33 -5.09 -2.11
CA VAL A 275 20.17 -5.68 -3.44
C VAL A 275 21.57 -6.04 -3.94
N VAL A 276 21.79 -7.32 -4.19
CA VAL A 276 23.08 -7.89 -4.60
C VAL A 276 22.99 -8.37 -6.03
N PHE A 277 23.85 -7.81 -6.89
CA PHE A 277 24.01 -8.19 -8.28
C PHE A 277 25.48 -8.51 -8.54
N ASN A 278 25.78 -9.67 -9.13
CA ASN A 278 27.16 -10.13 -9.35
C ASN A 278 28.07 -10.04 -8.10
N ASN A 279 27.56 -10.46 -6.94
CA ASN A 279 28.23 -10.37 -5.63
C ASN A 279 28.60 -8.94 -5.16
N GLN A 280 28.04 -7.90 -5.78
CA GLN A 280 28.19 -6.51 -5.35
C GLN A 280 26.87 -5.95 -4.87
N VAL A 281 26.90 -5.12 -3.82
CA VAL A 281 25.71 -4.40 -3.36
C VAL A 281 25.47 -3.23 -4.31
N VAL A 282 24.34 -3.27 -5.01
CA VAL A 282 23.94 -2.25 -6.00
C VAL A 282 22.81 -1.35 -5.51
N GLY A 283 22.18 -1.69 -4.39
CA GLY A 283 21.15 -0.89 -3.76
C GLY A 283 20.93 -1.25 -2.30
N THR A 284 20.43 -0.30 -1.52
CA THR A 284 20.07 -0.50 -0.11
C THR A 284 18.76 0.20 0.21
N GLY A 285 17.90 -0.42 1.01
CA GLY A 285 16.63 0.14 1.47
C GLY A 285 16.37 -0.12 2.96
N TYR A 286 15.48 0.67 3.55
CA TYR A 286 15.00 0.57 4.95
C TYR A 286 13.47 0.39 5.00
#